data_AF-A0ABD3XCF5-F1
#
_entry.id   AF-A0ABD3XCF5-F1
#
_cell.length_a   1.000
_cell.length_b   1.000
_cell.length_c   1.000
_cell.angle_alpha   90.00
_cell.angle_beta   90.00
_cell.angle_gamma   90.00
#
_symmetry.space_group_name_H-M   'P 1'
#
loop_
_entity.id
_entity.type
_entity.pdbx_description
1 polymer ?
#
loop_
_entity_poly.entity_id
_entity_poly.type
_entity_poly.pdbx_seq_one_letter_code
_entity_poly.pdbx_strand_id
1 'polypeptide(L)'
;MTAGHFQEHFQPAIDLSQTLDDISVKTILLHRSNLQEEMLQYFKASDILNTTLKFKFVNECGHDADGVSRDAYAAFWKSFFLRNADGEVYRIPVLSQDYGQEEWEASEKDVIEAVERGTQYDQDELLFLLDRFQCHKIPELSEMASIIVQIAHKVLIQESKYALDAISGVGKGVWQIDFPDTESILTVFRRLDPTIPKLIELLCASPRTKEENASIGFLHRFIRGRNKLQLRKLLRFLTGSDVICVDKIDIQLPSIHTCGPMLELPSTYANYPDF
;
A
#
# COMPACT_ATOMS: atom_id res chain seq x y z
N MET A 1 27.45 -28.39 51.41
CA MET A 1 27.91 -27.14 50.77
C MET A 1 28.98 -27.50 49.76
N THR A 2 28.61 -27.58 48.48
CA THR A 2 29.54 -27.58 47.34
C THR A 2 28.70 -27.16 46.13
N ALA A 3 28.87 -25.89 45.74
CA ALA A 3 28.21 -25.29 44.58
C ALA A 3 28.98 -25.67 43.31
N GLY A 4 28.28 -26.30 42.35
CA GLY A 4 28.81 -26.56 41.02
C GLY A 4 28.79 -25.28 40.18
N HIS A 5 29.95 -24.88 39.68
CA HIS A 5 30.11 -23.84 38.67
C HIS A 5 29.64 -24.36 37.31
N PHE A 6 28.56 -23.79 36.77
CA PHE A 6 28.26 -23.85 35.34
C PHE A 6 28.97 -22.66 34.66
N GLN A 7 30.00 -22.94 33.86
CA GLN A 7 30.54 -21.95 32.92
C GLN A 7 29.68 -21.97 31.66
N GLU A 8 28.92 -20.90 31.43
CA GLU A 8 28.29 -20.63 30.15
C GLU A 8 29.39 -20.30 29.13
N HIS A 9 29.54 -21.16 28.12
CA HIS A 9 30.32 -20.86 26.92
C HIS A 9 29.56 -19.81 26.11
N PHE A 10 29.89 -18.53 26.32
CA PHE A 10 29.55 -17.46 25.39
C PHE A 10 30.27 -17.72 24.07
N GLN A 11 29.52 -18.01 23.00
CA GLN A 11 30.04 -17.86 21.64
C GLN A 11 30.31 -16.36 21.39
N PRO A 12 31.47 -15.99 20.83
CA PRO A 12 31.72 -14.59 20.51
C PRO A 12 30.72 -14.12 19.45
N ALA A 13 30.19 -12.92 19.66
CA ALA A 13 29.36 -12.22 18.69
C ALA A 13 30.03 -12.24 17.32
N ILE A 14 29.28 -12.63 16.30
CA ILE A 14 29.71 -12.52 14.90
C ILE A 14 30.01 -11.04 14.66
N ASP A 15 31.29 -10.75 14.40
CA ASP A 15 31.74 -9.43 13.98
C ASP A 15 31.18 -9.14 12.59
N LEU A 16 30.08 -8.37 12.55
CA LEU A 16 29.38 -7.97 11.34
C LEU A 16 30.17 -6.94 10.49
N SER A 17 31.42 -6.63 10.86
CA SER A 17 32.26 -5.68 10.11
C SER A 17 33.00 -6.29 8.91
N GLN A 18 32.81 -7.59 8.61
CA GLN A 18 33.46 -8.26 7.48
C GLN A 18 32.50 -9.08 6.61
N THR A 19 31.61 -8.39 5.89
CA THR A 19 31.22 -8.68 4.48
C THR A 19 30.45 -7.47 3.95
N LEU A 20 31.15 -6.36 3.72
CA LEU A 20 30.67 -5.31 2.82
C LEU A 20 31.20 -5.67 1.43
N ASP A 21 30.52 -6.61 0.76
CA ASP A 21 30.62 -6.66 -0.68
C ASP A 21 30.14 -5.31 -1.22
N ASP A 22 30.91 -4.75 -2.16
CA ASP A 22 30.72 -3.44 -2.77
C ASP A 22 29.31 -3.36 -3.38
N ILE A 23 28.33 -2.79 -2.66
CA ILE A 23 26.96 -2.70 -3.16
C ILE A 23 27.00 -1.75 -4.35
N SER A 24 26.85 -2.32 -5.55
CA SER A 24 26.84 -1.53 -6.77
C SER A 24 25.70 -0.51 -6.73
N VAL A 25 26.03 0.76 -6.95
CA VAL A 25 25.05 1.86 -6.99
C VAL A 25 24.76 2.21 -8.44
N LYS A 26 23.49 2.16 -8.84
CA LYS A 26 23.05 2.47 -10.21
C LYS A 26 22.10 3.65 -10.21
N THR A 27 22.44 4.68 -10.97
CA THR A 27 21.55 5.84 -11.18
C THR A 27 20.65 5.58 -12.37
N ILE A 28 19.34 5.62 -12.16
CA ILE A 28 18.28 5.46 -13.15
C ILE A 28 17.74 6.85 -13.52
N LEU A 29 17.74 7.15 -14.82
CA LEU A 29 17.16 8.37 -15.37
C LEU A 29 15.75 8.06 -15.88
N LEU A 30 14.77 8.85 -15.44
CA LEU A 30 13.35 8.63 -15.75
C LEU A 30 12.70 9.87 -16.37
N HIS A 31 11.82 9.65 -17.34
CA HIS A 31 10.87 10.65 -17.83
C HIS A 31 9.51 10.45 -17.16
N ARG A 32 8.91 11.51 -16.61
CA ARG A 32 7.59 11.42 -15.96
C ARG A 32 6.50 10.87 -16.89
N SER A 33 6.58 11.15 -18.18
CA SER A 33 5.60 10.71 -19.19
C SER A 33 5.69 9.23 -19.55
N ASN A 34 6.82 8.56 -19.28
CA ASN A 34 7.11 7.18 -19.71
C ASN A 34 7.68 6.33 -18.55
N LEU A 35 7.39 6.76 -17.32
CA LEU A 35 8.04 6.27 -16.11
C LEU A 35 7.82 4.77 -15.89
N GLN A 36 6.59 4.29 -16.13
CA GLN A 36 6.26 2.88 -15.92
C GLN A 36 7.06 1.99 -16.87
N GLU A 37 7.07 2.31 -18.16
CA GLU A 37 7.74 1.56 -19.21
C GLU A 37 9.26 1.55 -19.02
N GLU A 38 9.85 2.69 -18.67
CA GLU A 38 11.29 2.81 -18.40
C GLU A 38 11.70 2.01 -17.15
N MET A 39 10.97 2.14 -16.04
CA MET A 39 11.26 1.37 -14.82
C MET A 39 11.15 -0.15 -15.07
N LEU A 40 10.15 -0.60 -15.84
CA LEU A 40 10.04 -2.01 -16.22
C LEU A 40 11.24 -2.50 -17.04
N GLN A 41 11.81 -1.67 -17.92
CA GLN A 41 13.02 -2.05 -18.67
C GLN A 41 14.22 -2.22 -17.75
N TYR A 42 14.43 -1.32 -16.81
CA TYR A 42 15.51 -1.43 -15.82
C TYR A 42 15.33 -2.65 -14.90
N PHE A 43 14.10 -2.93 -14.47
CA PHE A 43 13.80 -4.04 -13.55
C PHE A 43 13.90 -5.43 -14.19
N LYS A 44 14.03 -5.53 -15.52
CA LYS A 44 14.33 -6.81 -16.20
C LYS A 44 15.79 -7.25 -16.04
N ALA A 45 16.68 -6.37 -15.59
CA ALA A 45 18.08 -6.71 -15.40
C ALA A 45 18.25 -7.67 -14.20
N SER A 46 19.02 -8.75 -14.36
CA SER A 46 19.17 -9.81 -13.35
C SER A 46 19.91 -9.36 -12.08
N ASP A 47 20.71 -8.30 -12.18
CA ASP A 47 21.50 -7.70 -11.10
C ASP A 47 20.69 -6.70 -10.26
N ILE A 48 19.49 -6.30 -10.71
CA ILE A 48 18.74 -5.19 -10.14
C ILE A 48 18.39 -5.39 -8.66
N LEU A 49 18.15 -6.64 -8.25
CA LEU A 49 17.81 -6.98 -6.86
C LEU A 49 18.99 -6.82 -5.90
N ASN A 50 20.23 -6.83 -6.41
CA ASN A 50 21.46 -6.71 -5.63
C ASN A 50 22.13 -5.33 -5.81
N THR A 51 21.39 -4.36 -6.35
CA THR A 51 21.91 -3.03 -6.71
C THR A 51 21.17 -1.97 -5.91
N THR A 52 21.90 -1.03 -5.30
CA THR A 52 21.25 0.19 -4.75
C THR A 52 20.87 1.12 -5.89
N LEU A 53 19.58 1.41 -6.01
CA LEU A 53 19.05 2.28 -7.05
C LEU A 53 18.99 3.72 -6.56
N LYS A 54 19.43 4.66 -7.40
CA LYS A 54 19.22 6.09 -7.23
C LYS A 54 18.44 6.64 -8.41
N PHE A 55 17.47 7.51 -8.16
CA PHE A 55 16.61 8.03 -9.24
C PHE A 55 16.89 9.50 -9.55
N LYS A 56 16.77 9.86 -10.83
CA LYS A 56 16.80 11.24 -11.31
C LYS A 56 15.76 11.44 -12.41
N PHE A 57 14.94 12.48 -12.27
CA PHE A 57 14.03 12.89 -13.35
C PHE A 57 14.75 13.78 -14.36
N VAL A 58 14.51 13.49 -15.64
CA VAL A 58 15.07 14.28 -16.73
C VAL A 58 14.54 15.72 -16.63
N ASN A 59 15.45 16.70 -16.76
CA ASN A 59 15.17 18.14 -16.64
C ASN A 59 14.77 18.64 -15.23
N GLU A 60 14.98 17.86 -14.17
CA GLU A 60 14.71 18.29 -12.80
C GLU A 60 16.00 18.40 -11.97
N CYS A 61 16.13 19.51 -11.23
CA CYS A 61 17.23 19.72 -10.29
C CYS A 61 16.90 19.09 -8.92
N GLY A 62 16.84 17.75 -8.87
CA GLY A 62 16.68 16.98 -7.64
C GLY A 62 17.91 16.12 -7.34
N HIS A 63 18.40 16.17 -6.10
CA HIS A 63 19.32 15.16 -5.58
C HIS A 63 18.51 14.12 -4.79
N ASP A 64 18.78 12.85 -5.02
CA ASP A 64 18.08 11.73 -4.37
C ASP A 64 18.46 11.66 -2.89
N ALA A 65 17.68 12.35 -2.06
CA ALA A 65 17.66 12.27 -0.60
C ALA A 65 16.29 11.70 -0.18
N ASP A 66 16.00 10.48 -0.62
CA ASP A 66 14.77 9.68 -0.42
C ASP A 66 13.48 10.24 -1.05
N GLY A 67 13.35 11.55 -1.22
CA GLY A 67 12.17 12.19 -1.80
C GLY A 67 11.95 11.84 -3.28
N VAL A 68 13.03 11.77 -4.07
CA VAL A 68 12.97 11.47 -5.51
C VAL A 68 12.67 9.98 -5.74
N SER A 69 13.36 9.10 -5.01
CA SER A 69 13.05 7.66 -5.00
C SER A 69 11.60 7.38 -4.63
N ARG A 70 11.08 8.04 -3.57
CA ARG A 70 9.68 7.89 -3.15
C ARG A 70 8.71 8.35 -4.24
N ASP A 71 8.98 9.47 -4.91
CA ASP A 71 8.17 9.96 -6.02
C ASP A 71 8.18 8.97 -7.21
N ALA A 72 9.35 8.45 -7.58
CA ALA A 72 9.49 7.47 -8.65
C ALA A 72 8.69 6.18 -8.37
N TYR A 73 8.87 5.56 -7.20
CA TYR A 73 8.13 4.36 -6.84
C TYR A 73 6.62 4.61 -6.70
N ALA A 74 6.22 5.74 -6.11
CA ALA A 74 4.81 6.08 -5.99
C ALA A 74 4.15 6.27 -7.35
N ALA A 75 4.81 6.98 -8.27
CA ALA A 75 4.33 7.17 -9.64
C ALA A 75 4.25 5.85 -10.42
N PHE A 76 5.25 4.97 -10.27
CA PHE A 76 5.25 3.64 -10.85
C PHE A 76 4.05 2.83 -10.39
N TRP A 77 3.87 2.67 -9.08
CA TRP A 77 2.79 1.85 -8.52
C TRP A 77 1.42 2.45 -8.82
N LYS A 78 1.29 3.77 -8.82
CA LYS A 78 0.05 4.44 -9.24
C LYS A 78 -0.30 4.09 -10.69
N SER A 79 0.65 4.21 -11.61
CA SER A 79 0.43 3.87 -13.02
C SER A 79 0.17 2.37 -13.22
N PHE A 80 0.92 1.53 -12.51
CA PHE A 80 0.76 0.08 -12.54
C PHE A 80 -0.63 -0.33 -12.07
N PHE A 81 -1.11 0.16 -10.93
CA PHE A 81 -2.42 -0.21 -10.39
C PHE A 81 -3.59 0.37 -11.18
N LEU A 82 -3.41 1.51 -11.85
CA LEU A 82 -4.44 2.06 -12.74
C LEU A 82 -4.61 1.26 -14.03
N ARG A 83 -3.55 0.61 -14.51
CA ARG A 83 -3.55 -0.06 -15.81
C ARG A 83 -3.58 -1.58 -15.73
N ASN A 84 -2.98 -2.18 -14.71
CA ASN A 84 -2.73 -3.62 -14.70
C ASN A 84 -3.33 -4.30 -13.48
N ALA A 85 -4.18 -3.62 -12.71
CA ALA A 85 -4.82 -4.20 -11.53
C ALA A 85 -6.24 -3.67 -11.32
N ASP A 86 -7.04 -4.45 -10.62
CA ASP A 86 -8.44 -4.11 -10.31
C ASP A 86 -8.75 -4.29 -8.81
N GLY A 87 -9.82 -3.64 -8.34
CA GLY A 87 -10.30 -3.61 -6.96
C GLY A 87 -10.45 -2.20 -6.40
N GLU A 88 -10.82 -2.06 -5.12
CA GLU A 88 -11.01 -0.74 -4.46
C GLU A 88 -10.05 -0.54 -3.27
N VAL A 89 -10.06 -1.46 -2.31
CA VAL A 89 -9.21 -1.40 -1.11
C VAL A 89 -7.94 -2.22 -1.29
N TYR A 90 -8.09 -3.39 -1.91
CA TYR A 90 -6.98 -4.25 -2.33
C TYR A 90 -7.00 -4.30 -3.86
N ARG A 91 -5.81 -4.35 -4.46
CA ARG A 91 -5.66 -4.42 -5.92
C ARG A 91 -5.03 -5.76 -6.29
N ILE A 92 -5.59 -6.45 -7.27
CA ILE A 92 -5.04 -7.70 -7.82
C ILE A 92 -4.66 -7.49 -9.29
N PRO A 93 -3.54 -8.05 -9.78
CA PRO A 93 -3.17 -7.90 -11.18
C PRO A 93 -4.19 -8.53 -12.14
N VAL A 94 -4.50 -7.86 -13.24
CA VAL A 94 -5.45 -8.34 -14.27
C VAL A 94 -4.74 -8.43 -15.62
N LEU A 95 -5.06 -9.47 -16.39
CA LEU A 95 -4.39 -9.77 -17.68
C LEU A 95 -5.04 -9.10 -18.91
N SER A 96 -6.29 -8.64 -18.81
CA SER A 96 -7.03 -7.98 -19.89
C SER A 96 -7.74 -6.72 -19.39
N GLN A 97 -7.75 -5.66 -20.19
CA GLN A 97 -8.47 -4.39 -19.93
C GLN A 97 -9.80 -4.31 -20.69
N ASP A 98 -10.36 -5.41 -21.18
CA ASP A 98 -11.30 -5.32 -22.30
C ASP A 98 -12.70 -4.76 -21.99
N TYR A 99 -13.03 -4.35 -20.75
CA TYR A 99 -14.42 -3.95 -20.44
C TYR A 99 -14.54 -2.73 -19.51
N GLY A 100 -15.40 -1.79 -19.90
CA GLY A 100 -15.69 -0.54 -19.15
C GLY A 100 -16.77 -0.73 -18.10
N GLN A 101 -16.51 -0.26 -16.88
CA GLN A 101 -17.30 -0.47 -15.65
C GLN A 101 -18.79 -0.05 -15.70
N GLU A 102 -19.15 0.94 -16.52
CA GLU A 102 -20.53 1.49 -16.59
C GLU A 102 -21.55 0.57 -17.28
N GLU A 103 -21.12 -0.49 -17.95
CA GLU A 103 -22.01 -1.43 -18.65
C GLU A 103 -22.39 -2.67 -17.81
N TRP A 104 -21.82 -2.84 -16.61
CA TRP A 104 -21.85 -4.10 -15.84
C TRP A 104 -22.65 -4.08 -14.54
N GLU A 105 -22.76 -2.93 -13.86
CA GLU A 105 -23.08 -2.93 -12.43
C GLU A 105 -24.58 -2.96 -12.08
N ALA A 106 -25.47 -2.72 -13.05
CA ALA A 106 -26.90 -2.62 -12.76
C ALA A 106 -27.69 -3.89 -13.15
N SER A 107 -27.52 -4.41 -14.37
CA SER A 107 -28.41 -5.46 -14.88
C SER A 107 -28.00 -6.86 -14.40
N GLU A 108 -26.70 -7.14 -14.29
CA GLU A 108 -26.20 -8.47 -13.90
C GLU A 108 -26.36 -8.75 -12.41
N LYS A 109 -26.28 -7.70 -11.58
CA LYS A 109 -26.52 -7.85 -10.15
C LYS A 109 -27.96 -8.27 -9.87
N ASP A 110 -28.91 -7.68 -10.58
CA ASP A 110 -30.33 -7.98 -10.42
C ASP A 110 -30.64 -9.43 -10.85
N VAL A 111 -30.05 -9.92 -11.95
CA VAL A 111 -30.25 -11.32 -12.39
C VAL A 111 -29.63 -12.31 -11.40
N ILE A 112 -28.43 -12.03 -10.86
CA ILE A 112 -27.77 -12.89 -9.86
C ILE A 112 -28.57 -12.91 -8.54
N GLU A 113 -28.96 -11.74 -8.02
CA GLU A 113 -29.75 -11.66 -6.78
C GLU A 113 -31.11 -12.36 -6.94
N ALA A 114 -31.76 -12.21 -8.09
CA ALA A 114 -33.02 -12.86 -8.36
C ALA A 114 -32.88 -14.39 -8.43
N VAL A 115 -31.80 -14.89 -9.05
CA VAL A 115 -31.48 -16.32 -9.09
C VAL A 115 -31.18 -16.87 -7.70
N GLU A 116 -30.35 -16.20 -6.90
CA GLU A 116 -30.05 -16.62 -5.53
C GLU A 116 -31.30 -16.66 -4.64
N ARG A 117 -32.20 -15.71 -4.81
CA ARG A 117 -33.47 -15.63 -4.05
C ARG A 117 -34.57 -16.54 -4.61
N GLY A 118 -34.35 -17.18 -5.76
CA GLY A 118 -35.34 -17.99 -6.45
C GLY A 118 -36.56 -17.18 -6.92
N THR A 119 -36.39 -15.88 -7.18
CA THR A 119 -37.44 -15.01 -7.72
C THR A 119 -37.46 -15.02 -9.24
N GLN A 120 -38.38 -14.30 -9.88
CA GLN A 120 -38.40 -14.18 -11.34
C GLN A 120 -37.16 -13.43 -11.84
N TYR A 121 -36.53 -13.94 -12.91
CA TYR A 121 -35.36 -13.36 -13.56
C TYR A 121 -35.45 -13.54 -15.08
N ASP A 122 -34.67 -12.76 -15.84
CA ASP A 122 -34.51 -12.93 -17.27
C ASP A 122 -33.52 -14.06 -17.57
N GLN A 123 -34.02 -15.12 -18.23
CA GLN A 123 -33.22 -16.31 -18.52
C GLN A 123 -32.16 -16.04 -19.60
N ASP A 124 -32.43 -15.17 -20.58
CA ASP A 124 -31.47 -14.85 -21.63
C ASP A 124 -30.32 -14.01 -21.07
N GLU A 125 -30.62 -13.10 -20.14
CA GLU A 125 -29.60 -12.35 -19.41
C GLU A 125 -28.70 -13.26 -18.55
N LEU A 126 -29.30 -14.23 -17.85
CA LEU A 126 -28.53 -15.23 -17.11
C LEU A 126 -27.63 -16.06 -18.04
N LEU A 127 -28.14 -16.51 -19.18
CA LEU A 127 -27.36 -17.30 -20.14
C LEU A 127 -26.23 -16.48 -20.75
N PHE A 128 -26.46 -15.20 -21.05
CA PHE A 128 -25.42 -14.29 -21.53
C PHE A 128 -24.31 -14.08 -20.50
N LEU A 129 -24.69 -13.90 -19.23
CA LEU A 129 -23.75 -13.82 -18.11
C LEU A 129 -22.89 -15.10 -18.01
N LEU A 130 -23.53 -16.26 -18.04
CA LEU A 130 -22.86 -17.56 -17.92
C LEU A 130 -21.94 -17.83 -19.11
N ASP A 131 -22.39 -17.60 -20.33
CA ASP A 131 -21.59 -17.79 -21.55
C ASP A 131 -20.35 -16.92 -21.54
N ARG A 132 -20.46 -15.67 -21.05
CA ARG A 132 -19.33 -14.76 -20.92
C ARG A 132 -18.23 -15.30 -20.01
N PHE A 133 -18.60 -15.95 -18.90
CA PHE A 133 -17.63 -16.62 -18.04
C PHE A 133 -17.20 -18.01 -18.55
N GLN A 134 -17.61 -18.35 -19.78
CA GLN A 134 -17.40 -19.64 -20.45
C GLN A 134 -18.05 -20.79 -19.67
N CYS A 135 -19.17 -20.52 -19.01
CA CYS A 135 -20.02 -21.54 -18.41
C CYS A 135 -20.96 -22.07 -19.50
N HIS A 136 -20.54 -23.16 -20.15
CA HIS A 136 -21.32 -23.81 -21.20
C HIS A 136 -22.35 -24.82 -20.68
N LYS A 137 -22.71 -24.74 -19.38
CA LYS A 137 -23.71 -25.59 -18.76
C LYS A 137 -24.97 -24.76 -18.51
N ILE A 138 -26.14 -25.28 -18.89
CA ILE A 138 -27.43 -24.71 -18.46
C ILE A 138 -27.67 -25.21 -17.03
N PRO A 139 -27.67 -24.32 -16.03
CA PRO A 139 -27.72 -24.73 -14.64
C PRO A 139 -29.14 -24.93 -14.14
N GLU A 140 -29.34 -25.90 -13.26
CA GLU A 140 -30.51 -25.91 -12.40
C GLU A 140 -30.34 -24.86 -11.28
N LEU A 141 -31.45 -24.29 -10.78
CA LEU A 141 -31.43 -23.30 -9.70
C LEU A 141 -30.69 -23.80 -8.45
N SER A 142 -30.77 -25.10 -8.16
CA SER A 142 -30.06 -25.76 -7.05
C SER A 142 -28.53 -25.74 -7.22
N GLU A 143 -28.03 -25.64 -8.45
CA GLU A 143 -26.61 -25.64 -8.78
C GLU A 143 -26.03 -24.23 -8.95
N MET A 144 -26.88 -23.20 -9.04
CA MET A 144 -26.50 -21.82 -9.36
C MET A 144 -25.46 -21.25 -8.40
N ALA A 145 -25.65 -21.43 -7.09
CA ALA A 145 -24.69 -20.96 -6.09
C ALA A 145 -23.28 -21.57 -6.31
N SER A 146 -23.21 -22.86 -6.63
CA SER A 146 -21.93 -23.53 -6.92
C SER A 146 -21.28 -22.99 -8.19
N ILE A 147 -22.08 -22.65 -9.21
CA ILE A 147 -21.60 -22.10 -10.48
C ILE A 147 -21.09 -20.68 -10.29
N ILE A 148 -21.81 -19.84 -9.54
CA ILE A 148 -21.36 -18.49 -9.18
C ILE A 148 -20.03 -18.57 -8.41
N VAL A 149 -19.88 -19.49 -7.46
CA VAL A 149 -18.62 -19.71 -6.74
C VAL A 149 -17.49 -20.14 -7.68
N GLN A 150 -17.76 -21.00 -8.66
CA GLN A 150 -16.76 -21.41 -9.66
C GLN A 150 -16.34 -20.25 -10.56
N ILE A 151 -17.30 -19.42 -11.00
CA ILE A 151 -17.03 -18.20 -11.78
C ILE A 151 -16.17 -17.24 -10.94
N ALA A 152 -16.57 -16.96 -9.69
CA ALA A 152 -15.82 -16.11 -8.78
C ALA A 152 -14.40 -16.64 -8.56
N HIS A 153 -14.23 -17.95 -8.38
CA HIS A 153 -12.91 -18.56 -8.25
C HIS A 153 -12.07 -18.40 -9.53
N LYS A 154 -12.66 -18.59 -10.71
CA LYS A 154 -11.97 -18.38 -11.99
C LYS A 154 -11.48 -16.94 -12.14
N VAL A 155 -12.39 -15.97 -11.99
CA VAL A 155 -12.11 -14.54 -12.21
C VAL A 155 -11.20 -13.97 -11.13
N LEU A 156 -11.54 -14.16 -9.85
CA LEU A 156 -10.83 -13.50 -8.75
C LEU A 156 -9.52 -14.20 -8.37
N ILE A 157 -9.42 -15.52 -8.59
CA ILE A 157 -8.25 -16.30 -8.15
C ILE A 157 -7.44 -16.77 -9.36
N GLN A 158 -8.04 -17.48 -10.31
CA GLN A 158 -7.29 -18.15 -11.38
C GLN A 158 -6.72 -17.17 -12.42
N GLU A 159 -7.46 -16.14 -12.83
CA GLU A 159 -6.97 -15.18 -13.83
C GLU A 159 -5.79 -14.34 -13.30
N SER A 160 -5.89 -13.89 -12.04
CA SER A 160 -4.78 -13.21 -11.35
C SER A 160 -3.58 -14.12 -11.10
N LYS A 161 -3.80 -15.44 -10.96
CA LYS A 161 -2.76 -16.40 -10.58
C LYS A 161 -1.57 -16.40 -11.53
N TYR A 162 -1.76 -16.27 -12.83
CA TYR A 162 -0.66 -16.28 -13.79
C TYR A 162 0.33 -15.12 -13.53
N ALA A 163 -0.19 -13.90 -13.35
CA ALA A 163 0.64 -12.73 -13.03
C ALA A 163 1.33 -12.91 -11.66
N LEU A 164 0.61 -13.42 -10.67
CA LEU A 164 1.16 -13.69 -9.33
C LEU A 164 2.25 -14.77 -9.36
N ASP A 165 2.10 -15.82 -10.16
CA ASP A 165 3.12 -16.86 -10.33
C ASP A 165 4.38 -16.30 -11.02
N ALA A 166 4.22 -15.41 -12.01
CA ALA A 166 5.35 -14.71 -12.64
C ALA A 166 6.09 -13.79 -11.66
N ILE A 167 5.35 -13.02 -10.85
CA ILE A 167 5.90 -12.18 -9.79
C ILE A 167 6.64 -13.05 -8.75
N SER A 168 6.03 -14.15 -8.33
CA SER A 168 6.60 -15.12 -7.39
C SER A 168 7.90 -15.73 -7.94
N GLY A 169 7.97 -16.04 -9.24
CA GLY A 169 9.17 -16.58 -9.88
C GLY A 169 10.40 -15.68 -9.75
N VAL A 170 10.21 -14.37 -9.60
CA VAL A 170 11.30 -13.39 -9.42
C VAL A 170 11.51 -13.03 -7.95
N GLY A 171 10.43 -12.73 -7.23
CA GLY A 171 10.50 -12.12 -5.90
C GLY A 171 10.49 -13.09 -4.73
N LYS A 172 10.04 -14.35 -4.91
CA LYS A 172 9.78 -15.26 -3.78
C LYS A 172 11.00 -15.48 -2.90
N GLY A 173 12.18 -15.66 -3.48
CA GLY A 173 13.42 -15.90 -2.71
C GLY A 173 13.75 -14.74 -1.77
N VAL A 174 13.56 -13.50 -2.23
CA VAL A 174 13.80 -12.28 -1.44
C VAL A 174 12.69 -12.10 -0.41
N TRP A 175 11.43 -12.19 -0.84
CA TRP A 175 10.29 -11.92 0.01
C TRP A 175 10.04 -12.97 1.07
N GLN A 176 10.39 -14.24 0.86
CA GLN A 176 10.16 -15.29 1.85
C GLN A 176 10.96 -15.06 3.15
N ILE A 177 12.06 -14.30 3.08
CA ILE A 177 12.87 -13.92 4.24
C ILE A 177 12.11 -12.91 5.10
N ASP A 178 11.58 -11.85 4.48
CA ASP A 178 10.84 -10.79 5.16
C ASP A 178 9.39 -11.17 5.49
N PHE A 179 8.82 -12.06 4.67
CA PHE A 179 7.41 -12.47 4.67
C PHE A 179 7.27 -14.01 4.64
N PRO A 180 7.62 -14.70 5.73
CA PRO A 180 7.59 -16.16 5.78
C PRO A 180 6.17 -16.75 5.68
N ASP A 181 5.15 -15.99 6.07
CA ASP A 181 3.75 -16.41 6.07
C ASP A 181 2.78 -15.23 5.86
N THR A 182 1.49 -15.52 5.70
CA THR A 182 0.46 -14.49 5.53
C THR A 182 0.38 -13.53 6.73
N GLU A 183 0.64 -13.99 7.96
CA GLU A 183 0.53 -13.18 9.16
C GLU A 183 1.61 -12.09 9.23
N SER A 184 2.82 -12.38 8.73
CA SER A 184 3.89 -11.40 8.59
C SER A 184 3.48 -10.23 7.66
N ILE A 185 2.79 -10.53 6.55
CA ILE A 185 2.24 -9.53 5.63
C ILE A 185 1.14 -8.72 6.32
N LEU A 186 0.19 -9.39 6.98
CA LEU A 186 -0.88 -8.74 7.73
C LEU A 186 -0.35 -7.85 8.86
N THR A 187 0.76 -8.24 9.48
CA THR A 187 1.47 -7.43 10.48
C THR A 187 1.98 -6.12 9.89
N VAL A 188 2.54 -6.14 8.68
CA VAL A 188 2.93 -4.91 7.98
C VAL A 188 1.72 -4.04 7.67
N PHE A 189 0.63 -4.59 7.13
CA PHE A 189 -0.60 -3.82 6.88
C PHE A 189 -1.13 -3.17 8.16
N ARG A 190 -1.22 -3.94 9.25
CA ARG A 190 -1.65 -3.41 10.55
C ARG A 190 -0.71 -2.36 11.08
N ARG A 191 0.61 -2.47 10.87
CA ARG A 191 1.59 -1.47 11.27
C ARG A 191 1.39 -0.16 10.51
N LEU A 192 1.20 -0.24 9.20
CA LEU A 192 1.03 0.91 8.30
C LEU A 192 -0.35 1.57 8.41
N ASP A 193 -1.40 0.86 8.83
CA ASP A 193 -2.75 1.42 8.99
C ASP A 193 -2.76 2.47 10.12
N PRO A 194 -3.20 3.71 9.84
CA PRO A 194 -3.21 4.75 10.85
C PRO A 194 -4.32 4.55 11.87
N THR A 195 -3.97 4.77 13.14
CA THR A 195 -4.90 4.84 14.26
C THR A 195 -4.67 6.13 15.02
N ILE A 196 -5.68 6.58 15.79
CA ILE A 196 -5.56 7.79 16.61
C ILE A 196 -4.29 7.78 17.49
N PRO A 197 -4.00 6.69 18.24
CA PRO A 197 -2.78 6.62 19.04
C PRO A 197 -1.50 6.76 18.21
N LYS A 198 -1.40 6.01 17.10
CA LYS A 198 -0.21 6.04 16.24
C LYS A 198 0.03 7.42 15.63
N LEU A 199 -1.03 8.08 15.15
CA LEU A 199 -0.86 9.42 14.57
C LEU A 199 -0.40 10.43 15.61
N ILE A 200 -0.92 10.36 16.84
CA ILE A 200 -0.48 11.22 17.94
C ILE A 200 0.99 10.94 18.29
N GLU A 201 1.41 9.68 18.31
CA GLU A 201 2.80 9.28 18.58
C GLU A 201 3.78 9.76 17.49
N LEU A 202 3.33 9.85 16.24
CA LEU A 202 4.14 10.40 15.14
C LEU A 202 4.40 11.91 15.28
N LEU A 203 3.57 12.65 16.01
CA LEU A 203 3.71 14.11 16.11
C LEU A 203 4.85 14.49 17.05
N CYS A 204 5.87 15.13 16.49
CA CYS A 204 7.01 15.65 17.22
C CYS A 204 6.87 17.17 17.39
N ALA A 205 6.62 17.62 18.61
CA ALA A 205 6.49 19.05 18.94
C ALA A 205 7.30 19.40 20.19
N SER A 206 7.81 20.62 20.26
CA SER A 206 8.56 21.14 21.42
C SER A 206 8.00 22.51 21.86
N PRO A 207 6.81 22.54 22.50
CA PRO A 207 6.20 23.79 22.94
C PRO A 207 7.04 24.44 24.05
N ARG A 208 7.17 25.77 23.98
CA ARG A 208 7.92 26.61 24.92
C ARG A 208 7.00 27.51 25.74
N THR A 209 5.79 27.77 25.24
CA THR A 209 4.79 28.65 25.86
C THR A 209 3.52 27.88 26.23
N LYS A 210 2.66 28.50 27.07
CA LYS A 210 1.38 27.89 27.45
C LYS A 210 0.43 27.81 26.25
N GLU A 211 0.50 28.80 25.38
CA GLU A 211 -0.31 28.99 24.18
C GLU A 211 0.03 27.94 23.12
N GLU A 212 1.34 27.66 22.92
CA GLU A 212 1.80 26.56 22.07
C GLU A 212 1.36 25.19 22.62
N ASN A 213 1.48 24.98 23.93
CA ASN A 213 1.04 23.74 24.56
C ASN A 213 -0.48 23.54 24.44
N ALA A 214 -1.26 24.62 24.57
CA ALA A 214 -2.70 24.60 24.34
C ALA A 214 -3.04 24.23 22.89
N SER A 215 -2.32 24.80 21.91
CA SER A 215 -2.52 24.55 20.49
C SER A 215 -2.22 23.09 20.10
N ILE A 216 -1.15 22.50 20.64
CA ILE A 216 -0.89 21.05 20.50
C ILE A 216 -2.02 20.23 21.13
N GLY A 217 -2.50 20.66 22.30
CA GLY A 217 -3.67 20.04 22.95
C GLY A 217 -4.91 20.05 22.08
N PHE A 218 -5.18 21.15 21.38
CA PHE A 218 -6.26 21.25 20.39
C PHE A 218 -6.06 20.31 19.22
N LEU A 219 -4.84 20.23 18.66
CA LEU A 219 -4.53 19.28 17.60
C LEU A 219 -4.77 17.82 18.03
N HIS A 220 -4.32 17.43 19.23
CA HIS A 220 -4.57 16.10 19.75
C HIS A 220 -6.08 15.84 19.94
N ARG A 221 -6.83 16.83 20.42
CA ARG A 221 -8.29 16.73 20.56
C ARG A 221 -8.99 16.59 19.21
N PHE A 222 -8.56 17.34 18.20
CA PHE A 222 -9.06 17.26 16.84
C PHE A 222 -8.86 15.85 16.27
N ILE A 223 -7.64 15.31 16.39
CA ILE A 223 -7.27 13.97 15.94
C ILE A 223 -8.12 12.89 16.65
N ARG A 224 -8.29 12.99 17.97
CA ARG A 224 -9.13 12.05 18.73
C ARG A 224 -10.59 12.02 18.30
N GLY A 225 -11.09 13.11 17.71
CA GLY A 225 -12.43 13.21 17.17
C GLY A 225 -12.58 12.78 15.70
N ARG A 226 -11.54 12.23 15.06
CA ARG A 226 -11.59 11.79 13.66
C ARG A 226 -12.00 10.33 13.52
N ASN A 227 -12.76 10.02 12.48
CA ASN A 227 -12.97 8.63 12.04
C ASN A 227 -11.81 8.14 11.15
N LYS A 228 -11.81 6.85 10.80
CA LYS A 228 -10.74 6.22 9.99
C LYS A 228 -10.49 6.94 8.66
N LEU A 229 -11.55 7.31 7.93
CA LEU A 229 -11.44 8.00 6.65
C LEU A 229 -10.82 9.40 6.80
N GLN A 230 -11.25 10.15 7.82
CA GLN A 230 -10.70 11.47 8.12
C GLN A 230 -9.24 11.39 8.58
N LEU A 231 -8.88 10.37 9.35
CA LEU A 231 -7.51 10.15 9.79
C LEU A 231 -6.57 9.87 8.61
N ARG A 232 -7.01 9.04 7.65
CA ARG A 232 -6.30 8.79 6.40
C ARG A 232 -6.13 10.05 5.54
N LYS A 233 -7.17 10.89 5.45
CA LYS A 233 -7.09 12.19 4.77
C LYS A 233 -6.11 13.15 5.44
N LEU A 234 -6.11 13.19 6.77
CA LEU A 234 -5.17 14.00 7.54
C LEU A 234 -3.73 13.51 7.34
N LEU A 235 -3.49 12.21 7.43
CA LEU A 235 -2.16 11.65 7.18
C LEU A 235 -1.68 11.93 5.75
N ARG A 236 -2.57 11.82 4.77
CA ARG A 236 -2.31 12.18 3.36
C ARG A 236 -1.89 13.63 3.23
N PHE A 237 -2.59 14.54 3.91
CA PHE A 237 -2.24 15.96 3.93
C PHE A 237 -0.85 16.20 4.52
N LEU A 238 -0.52 15.52 5.63
CA LEU A 238 0.76 15.71 6.34
C LEU A 238 1.97 15.07 5.65
N THR A 239 1.76 13.95 4.94
CA THR A 239 2.86 13.08 4.49
C THR A 239 2.84 12.75 3.00
N GLY A 240 1.74 13.07 2.29
CA GLY A 240 1.47 12.60 0.93
C GLY A 240 0.93 11.16 0.86
N SER A 241 0.83 10.45 1.99
CA SER A 241 0.39 9.05 2.08
C SER A 241 -0.80 8.88 3.04
N ASP A 242 -1.74 7.99 2.73
CA ASP A 242 -2.83 7.62 3.66
C ASP A 242 -2.46 6.46 4.60
N VAL A 243 -1.23 5.97 4.51
CA VAL A 243 -0.63 4.99 5.41
C VAL A 243 0.64 5.55 6.05
N ILE A 244 1.01 5.03 7.22
CA ILE A 244 2.19 5.49 7.97
C ILE A 244 3.46 5.06 7.24
N CYS A 245 4.12 6.01 6.58
CA CYS A 245 5.37 5.78 5.83
C CYS A 245 6.52 6.70 6.27
N VAL A 246 6.39 7.30 7.46
CA VAL A 246 7.37 8.22 8.05
C VAL A 246 7.52 7.87 9.52
N ASP A 247 8.71 8.07 10.07
CA ASP A 247 9.00 7.81 11.48
C ASP A 247 8.48 8.92 12.40
N LYS A 248 8.37 10.14 11.86
CA LYS A 248 7.87 11.31 12.59
C LYS A 248 7.28 12.37 11.67
N ILE A 249 6.45 13.23 12.24
CA ILE A 249 5.88 14.44 11.65
C ILE A 249 6.25 15.60 12.56
N ASP A 250 7.11 16.49 12.09
CA ASP A 250 7.56 17.63 12.90
C ASP A 250 6.48 18.73 12.89
N ILE A 251 6.06 19.17 14.06
CA ILE A 251 5.10 20.28 14.23
C ILE A 251 5.91 21.56 14.46
N GLN A 252 5.90 22.46 13.47
CA GLN A 252 6.58 23.74 13.58
C GLN A 252 5.63 24.76 14.18
N LEU A 253 5.90 25.09 15.45
CA LEU A 253 5.32 26.25 16.12
C LEU A 253 6.07 27.50 15.63
N PRO A 254 5.40 28.66 15.46
CA PRO A 254 5.83 29.75 14.57
C PRO A 254 7.32 30.12 14.72
N SER A 255 8.12 29.61 13.78
CA SER A 255 9.51 29.99 13.52
C SER A 255 9.94 29.30 12.23
N ILE A 256 10.40 30.08 11.25
CA ILE A 256 10.57 29.70 9.83
C ILE A 256 11.70 28.65 9.64
N HIS A 257 11.44 27.55 8.90
CA HIS A 257 12.22 27.00 7.77
C HIS A 257 12.17 25.45 7.60
N THR A 258 12.00 25.04 6.32
CA THR A 258 12.55 23.88 5.56
C THR A 258 11.85 22.50 5.44
N CYS A 259 12.24 21.78 4.37
CA CYS A 259 11.59 20.69 3.64
C CYS A 259 11.52 19.36 4.40
N GLY A 260 10.30 18.91 4.71
CA GLY A 260 9.96 17.61 5.30
C GLY A 260 8.44 17.51 5.53
N PRO A 261 7.90 16.37 6.00
CA PRO A 261 6.51 16.28 6.45
C PRO A 261 6.36 17.11 7.73
N MET A 262 5.87 18.33 7.57
CA MET A 262 5.78 19.32 8.62
C MET A 262 4.39 19.95 8.63
N LEU A 263 3.85 20.19 9.83
CA LEU A 263 2.66 21.01 10.02
C LEU A 263 3.05 22.30 10.75
N GLU A 264 2.88 23.43 10.09
CA GLU A 264 2.92 24.72 10.77
C GLU A 264 1.66 24.88 11.63
N LEU A 265 1.84 25.04 12.94
CA LEU A 265 0.72 25.18 13.88
C LEU A 265 0.78 26.54 14.58
N PRO A 266 -0.14 27.46 14.25
CA PRO A 266 -0.25 28.73 14.96
C PRO A 266 -0.52 28.51 16.45
N SER A 267 0.06 29.36 17.30
CA SER A 267 -0.19 29.37 18.75
C SER A 267 -1.27 30.37 19.18
N THR A 268 -1.94 31.01 18.22
CA THR A 268 -2.87 32.13 18.44
C THR A 268 -4.31 31.71 18.72
N TYR A 269 -4.60 30.41 18.76
CA TYR A 269 -5.96 29.91 19.01
C TYR A 269 -6.39 30.21 20.46
N ALA A 270 -7.47 30.99 20.62
CA ALA A 270 -7.99 31.32 21.95
C ALA A 270 -8.73 30.16 22.62
N ASN A 271 -9.32 29.27 21.82
CA ASN A 271 -10.08 28.10 22.27
C ASN A 271 -10.14 27.02 21.18
N TYR A 272 -10.67 25.85 21.52
CA TYR A 272 -10.78 24.72 20.59
C TYR A 272 -11.76 24.94 19.42
N PRO A 273 -12.93 25.58 19.59
CA PRO A 273 -13.78 25.95 18.44
C PRO A 273 -13.10 26.82 17.37
N ASP A 274 -12.15 27.67 17.74
CA ASP A 274 -11.38 28.50 16.80
C ASP A 274 -10.30 27.71 16.03
N PHE A 275 -9.98 26.49 16.48
CA PHE A 275 -8.99 25.57 15.89
C PHE A 275 -9.62 24.65 14.84
#